data_AF-A0A957TWZ3-F1
#
_entry.id   AF-A0A957TWZ3-F1
#
_cell.length_a   1.000
_cell.length_b   1.000
_cell.length_c   1.000
_cell.angle_alpha   90.00
_cell.angle_beta   90.00
_cell.angle_gamma   90.00
#
_symmetry.space_group_name_H-M   'P 1'
#
loop_
_entity.id
_entity.type
_entity.pdbx_description
1 polymer ?
#
loop_
_entity_poly.entity_id
_entity_poly.type
_entity_poly.pdbx_seq_one_letter_code
_entity_poly.pdbx_strand_id
1 'polypeptide(L)'
;SGNWTAASQASGRRAQRAQLMLVESRTVSDTMSLQVHLTSDVPVYSLEFTANFAAANVVALEPTLTTATQEWLVSSNRREPGRIRVAMASAQPFTGDDSVLVLQFRPIAGQQEVAVLLQEARVDEAPIDLPQEMQQIFLPFIAAAR
;
A
#
# COMPACT_ATOMS: atom_id res chain seq x y z
N SER A 1 40.62 -12.20 7.48
CA SER A 1 39.53 -13.11 7.05
C SER A 1 38.27 -12.70 7.79
N GLY A 2 37.36 -12.00 7.11
CA GLY A 2 36.12 -11.51 7.71
C GLY A 2 35.03 -12.59 7.66
N ASN A 3 34.50 -12.95 8.81
CA ASN A 3 33.43 -13.93 8.98
C ASN A 3 32.07 -13.26 8.70
N TRP A 4 31.64 -13.26 7.44
CA TRP A 4 30.35 -12.68 7.00
C TRP A 4 29.19 -13.69 7.02
N THR A 5 29.45 -14.93 7.42
CA THR A 5 28.48 -16.04 7.29
C THR A 5 27.44 -16.15 8.40
N ALA A 6 27.51 -15.34 9.46
CA ALA A 6 26.56 -15.45 10.58
C ALA A 6 25.31 -14.54 10.48
N ALA A 7 25.30 -13.54 9.57
CA ALA A 7 24.19 -12.59 9.48
C ALA A 7 22.98 -13.11 8.67
N SER A 8 23.17 -14.15 7.84
CA SER A 8 22.13 -14.64 6.93
C SER A 8 21.08 -15.55 7.57
N GLN A 9 21.29 -16.05 8.79
CA GLN A 9 20.32 -16.91 9.47
C GLN A 9 19.41 -16.17 10.45
N ALA A 10 19.76 -14.94 10.87
CA ALA A 10 18.93 -14.13 11.78
C ALA A 10 17.82 -13.34 11.05
N SER A 11 17.91 -13.19 9.73
CA SER A 11 16.89 -12.51 8.90
C SER A 11 15.61 -13.33 8.71
N GLY A 12 15.66 -14.65 8.93
CA GLY A 12 14.52 -15.55 8.68
C GLY A 12 13.36 -15.51 9.69
N ARG A 13 13.45 -14.74 10.78
CA ARG A 13 12.40 -14.71 11.84
C ARG A 13 11.89 -13.32 12.22
N ARG A 14 12.38 -12.25 11.59
CA ARG A 14 11.83 -10.89 11.79
C ARG A 14 10.59 -10.59 10.94
N ALA A 15 10.28 -11.46 9.97
CA ALA A 15 9.28 -11.23 8.92
C ALA A 15 7.79 -11.34 9.34
N GLN A 16 7.44 -11.33 10.64
CA GLN A 16 6.03 -11.44 11.07
C GLN A 16 5.62 -10.41 12.13
N ARG A 17 6.19 -9.22 12.03
CA ARG A 17 5.91 -8.11 12.97
C ARG A 17 5.35 -6.86 12.31
N ALA A 18 5.14 -6.92 11.00
CA ALA A 18 4.41 -5.90 10.27
C ALA A 18 3.19 -6.54 9.61
N GLN A 19 2.08 -5.83 9.58
CA GLN A 19 0.87 -6.21 8.85
C GLN A 19 0.47 -5.04 7.95
N LEU A 20 0.11 -5.35 6.71
CA LEU A 20 -0.36 -4.38 5.74
C LEU A 20 -1.82 -4.68 5.40
N MET A 21 -2.67 -3.67 5.49
CA MET A 21 -4.09 -3.78 5.17
C MET A 21 -4.50 -2.60 4.29
N LEU A 22 -5.36 -2.87 3.31
CA LEU A 22 -6.06 -1.80 2.61
C LEU A 22 -7.34 -1.49 3.40
N VAL A 23 -7.71 -0.23 3.51
CA VAL A 23 -8.94 0.20 4.19
C VAL A 23 -9.65 1.17 3.28
N GLU A 24 -10.94 0.94 3.05
CA GLU A 24 -11.77 1.90 2.31
C GLU A 24 -11.72 3.27 3.00
N SER A 25 -11.41 4.29 2.21
CA SER A 25 -11.56 5.67 2.63
C SER A 25 -12.75 6.30 1.93
N ARG A 26 -13.23 7.41 2.50
CA ARG A 26 -14.36 8.15 1.96
C ARG A 26 -14.07 8.56 0.50
N THR A 27 -15.00 8.24 -0.40
CA THR A 27 -15.05 8.83 -1.75
C THR A 27 -15.35 10.32 -1.64
N VAL A 28 -14.47 11.16 -2.19
CA VAL A 28 -14.67 12.62 -2.23
C VAL A 28 -14.75 13.03 -3.70
N SER A 29 -15.87 13.64 -4.07
CA SER A 29 -16.13 14.15 -5.42
C SER A 29 -16.05 13.07 -6.50
N ASP A 30 -14.94 13.02 -7.24
CA ASP A 30 -14.70 12.17 -8.41
C ASP A 30 -13.58 11.14 -8.18
N THR A 31 -13.11 11.00 -6.94
CA THR A 31 -11.96 10.16 -6.60
C THR A 31 -12.31 9.19 -5.49
N MET A 32 -12.01 7.91 -5.72
CA MET A 32 -12.07 6.85 -4.71
C MET A 32 -10.71 6.77 -4.03
N SER A 33 -10.72 6.60 -2.71
CA SER A 33 -9.49 6.57 -1.91
C SER A 33 -9.42 5.27 -1.10
N LEU A 34 -8.24 4.67 -1.06
CA LEU A 34 -7.90 3.55 -0.16
C LEU A 34 -6.77 3.99 0.74
N GLN A 35 -6.96 3.83 2.05
CA GLN A 35 -5.87 3.95 3.01
C GLN A 35 -5.06 2.65 3.02
N VAL A 36 -3.74 2.79 3.04
CA VAL A 36 -2.81 1.70 3.30
C VAL A 36 -2.45 1.78 4.78
N HIS A 37 -2.98 0.85 5.56
CA HIS A 37 -2.75 0.73 6.99
C HIS A 37 -1.55 -0.17 7.24
N LEU A 38 -0.61 0.28 8.07
CA LEU A 38 0.55 -0.49 8.50
C LEU A 38 0.53 -0.60 10.02
N THR A 39 0.52 -1.84 10.51
CA THR A 39 0.68 -2.17 11.93
C THR A 39 2.05 -2.78 12.13
N SER A 40 2.89 -2.23 13.01
CA SER A 40 4.16 -2.84 13.38
C SER A 40 4.63 -2.50 14.80
N ASP A 41 5.15 -3.49 15.51
CA ASP A 41 5.81 -3.35 16.83
C ASP A 41 7.35 -3.19 16.71
N VAL A 42 7.87 -3.10 15.49
CA VAL A 42 9.29 -2.87 15.20
C VAL A 42 9.48 -1.66 14.29
N PRO A 43 10.66 -1.01 14.33
CA PRO A 43 10.99 0.07 13.40
C PRO A 43 10.94 -0.40 11.93
N VAL A 44 10.16 0.29 11.11
CA VAL A 44 10.05 0.09 9.65
C VAL A 44 10.67 1.29 8.94
N TYR A 45 11.65 1.06 8.07
CA TYR A 45 12.33 2.12 7.31
C TYR A 45 11.89 2.20 5.86
N SER A 46 11.33 1.11 5.33
CA SER A 46 10.86 1.03 3.96
C SER A 46 9.63 0.14 3.85
N LEU A 47 8.74 0.51 2.93
CA LEU A 47 7.56 -0.25 2.57
C LEU A 47 7.49 -0.30 1.04
N GLU A 48 7.36 -1.49 0.49
CA GLU A 48 7.09 -1.69 -0.93
C GLU A 48 5.88 -2.60 -1.08
N PHE A 49 4.93 -2.26 -1.95
CA PHE A 49 3.84 -3.17 -2.27
C PHE A 49 3.39 -3.04 -3.72
N THR A 50 2.72 -4.08 -4.20
CA THR A 50 2.07 -4.12 -5.52
C THR A 50 0.59 -4.42 -5.34
N ALA A 51 -0.26 -3.60 -5.96
CA ALA A 51 -1.70 -3.82 -6.05
C ALA A 51 -2.15 -3.86 -7.51
N ASN A 52 -3.07 -4.76 -7.83
CA ASN A 52 -3.75 -4.83 -9.11
C ASN A 52 -5.14 -4.20 -9.04
N PHE A 53 -5.63 -3.70 -10.17
CA PHE A 53 -6.97 -3.15 -10.30
C PHE A 53 -7.48 -3.31 -11.74
N ALA A 54 -8.79 -3.20 -11.94
CA ALA A 54 -9.38 -3.24 -13.27
C ALA A 54 -9.11 -1.93 -14.03
N ALA A 55 -8.07 -1.89 -14.87
CA ALA A 55 -7.67 -0.70 -15.64
C ALA A 55 -8.77 -0.18 -16.59
N ALA A 56 -9.70 -1.04 -16.99
CA ALA A 56 -10.86 -0.66 -17.79
C ALA A 56 -11.85 0.20 -16.98
N ASN A 57 -11.76 0.18 -15.65
CA ASN A 57 -12.72 0.83 -14.77
C ASN A 57 -12.15 2.09 -14.10
N VAL A 58 -10.84 2.17 -13.91
CA VAL A 58 -10.18 3.28 -13.19
C VAL A 58 -8.82 3.64 -13.75
N VAL A 59 -8.42 4.87 -13.44
CA VAL A 59 -7.05 5.36 -13.57
C VAL A 59 -6.46 5.57 -12.16
N ALA A 60 -5.30 4.98 -11.88
CA ALA A 60 -4.57 5.23 -10.64
C ALA A 60 -3.94 6.64 -10.66
N LEU A 61 -4.12 7.38 -9.58
CA LEU A 61 -3.57 8.72 -9.37
C LEU A 61 -2.29 8.66 -8.52
N GLU A 62 -1.64 9.81 -8.31
CA GLU A 62 -0.45 9.88 -7.46
C GLU A 62 -0.84 9.54 -6.01
N PRO A 63 -0.19 8.58 -5.37
CA PRO A 63 -0.47 8.27 -3.97
C PRO A 63 -0.02 9.43 -3.08
N THR A 64 -0.72 9.63 -1.96
CA THR A 64 -0.46 10.74 -1.03
C THR A 64 -0.05 10.18 0.32
N LEU A 65 1.04 10.70 0.90
CA LEU A 65 1.48 10.35 2.25
C LEU A 65 0.49 10.86 3.29
N THR A 66 0.35 10.14 4.39
CA THR A 66 -0.43 10.60 5.55
C THR A 66 0.47 11.37 6.51
N THR A 67 -0.11 11.92 7.58
CA THR A 67 0.66 12.59 8.64
C THR A 67 1.68 11.65 9.29
N ALA A 68 1.39 10.35 9.40
CA ALA A 68 2.27 9.37 10.03
C ALA A 68 3.59 9.16 9.25
N THR A 69 3.60 9.47 7.96
CA THR A 69 4.73 9.24 7.04
C THR A 69 5.03 10.45 6.16
N GLN A 70 4.61 11.65 6.56
CA GLN A 70 4.74 12.86 5.72
C GLN A 70 6.18 13.18 5.29
N GLU A 71 7.17 12.79 6.09
CA GLU A 71 8.61 13.00 5.82
C GLU A 71 9.23 11.86 4.97
N TRP A 72 8.45 10.85 4.61
CA TRP A 72 8.93 9.73 3.80
C TRP A 72 9.04 10.15 2.34
N LEU A 73 9.95 9.50 1.63
CA LEU A 73 9.98 9.55 0.17
C LEU A 73 9.00 8.50 -0.37
N VAL A 74 8.23 8.86 -1.39
CA VAL A 74 7.32 7.94 -2.09
C VAL A 74 7.60 7.95 -3.59
N SER A 75 7.55 6.78 -4.20
CA SER A 75 7.59 6.58 -5.65
C SER A 75 6.56 5.55 -6.07
N SER A 76 5.96 5.72 -7.24
CA SER A 76 4.98 4.77 -7.77
C SER A 76 5.08 4.62 -9.29
N ASN A 77 4.85 3.41 -9.82
CA ASN A 77 4.64 3.23 -11.26
C ASN A 77 3.14 3.38 -11.58
N ARG A 78 2.80 4.46 -12.29
CA ARG A 78 1.40 4.72 -12.72
C ARG A 78 1.18 4.50 -14.21
N ARG A 79 2.23 4.12 -14.94
CA ARG A 79 2.21 3.92 -16.39
C ARG A 79 1.85 2.49 -16.82
N GLU A 80 1.79 1.56 -15.88
CA GLU A 80 1.40 0.17 -16.14
C GLU A 80 -0.11 0.03 -15.89
N PRO A 81 -0.94 -0.20 -16.93
CA PRO A 81 -2.37 -0.34 -16.74
C PRO A 81 -2.71 -1.54 -15.84
N GLY A 82 -3.54 -1.30 -14.83
CA GLY A 82 -4.09 -2.36 -13.96
C GLY A 82 -3.14 -2.85 -12.88
N ARG A 83 -1.98 -2.19 -12.72
CA ARG A 83 -1.02 -2.45 -11.66
C ARG A 83 -0.45 -1.15 -11.14
N ILE A 84 -0.34 -1.04 -9.82
CA ILE A 84 0.44 0.00 -9.14
C ILE A 84 1.40 -0.66 -8.15
N ARG A 85 2.67 -0.35 -8.29
CA ARG A 85 3.76 -0.65 -7.36
C ARG A 85 4.16 0.64 -6.70
N VAL A 86 4.14 0.64 -5.39
CA VAL A 86 4.54 1.79 -4.57
C VAL A 86 5.74 1.39 -3.73
N ALA A 87 6.73 2.27 -3.68
CA ALA A 87 7.87 2.15 -2.79
C ALA A 87 7.96 3.42 -1.93
N MET A 88 8.18 3.23 -0.64
CA MET A 88 8.33 4.28 0.33
C MET A 88 9.54 4.04 1.21
N ALA A 89 10.25 5.09 1.61
CA ALA A 89 11.39 4.98 2.52
C ALA A 89 11.63 6.25 3.32
N SER A 90 12.22 6.11 4.52
CA SER A 90 12.64 7.24 5.36
C SER A 90 13.84 6.89 6.23
N ALA A 91 14.59 7.91 6.64
CA ALA A 91 15.60 7.78 7.69
C ALA A 91 14.98 7.74 9.11
N GLN A 92 13.74 8.20 9.25
CA GLN A 92 12.97 8.12 10.49
C GLN A 92 11.99 6.94 10.39
N PRO A 93 12.13 5.90 11.23
CA PRO A 93 11.30 4.71 11.11
C PRO A 93 9.86 4.97 11.56
N PHE A 94 8.94 4.19 10.99
CA PHE A 94 7.57 4.07 11.47
C PHE A 94 7.49 2.93 12.50
N THR A 95 6.71 3.13 13.56
CA THR A 95 6.34 2.08 14.53
C THR A 95 4.97 2.46 15.08
N GLY A 96 4.03 1.53 15.11
CA GLY A 96 2.65 1.81 15.52
C GLY A 96 1.63 1.16 14.60
N ASP A 97 0.40 1.64 14.68
CA ASP A 97 -0.76 1.17 13.93
C ASP A 97 -1.49 2.39 13.37
N ASP A 98 -1.20 2.73 12.10
CA ASP A 98 -1.76 3.91 11.45
C ASP A 98 -1.76 3.76 9.92
N SER A 99 -2.49 4.64 9.25
CA SER A 99 -2.46 4.80 7.82
C SER A 99 -1.15 5.47 7.42
N VAL A 100 -0.44 4.90 6.45
CA VAL A 100 0.86 5.39 5.97
C VAL A 100 0.78 5.96 4.57
N LEU A 101 -0.30 5.68 3.83
CA LEU A 101 -0.47 6.15 2.46
C LEU A 101 -1.95 6.17 2.09
N VAL A 102 -2.33 7.07 1.20
CA VAL A 102 -3.62 7.06 0.51
C VAL A 102 -3.40 6.78 -0.97
N LEU A 103 -3.90 5.64 -1.44
CA LEU A 103 -4.06 5.35 -2.86
C LEU A 103 -5.31 6.04 -3.39
N GLN A 104 -5.21 6.64 -4.57
CA GLN A 104 -6.31 7.36 -5.19
C GLN A 104 -6.60 6.81 -6.58
N PHE A 105 -7.89 6.66 -6.90
CA PHE A 105 -8.38 6.14 -8.16
C PHE A 105 -9.46 7.04 -8.72
N ARG A 106 -9.35 7.40 -10.00
CA ARG A 106 -10.41 8.09 -10.73
C ARG A 106 -11.22 7.08 -11.55
N PRO A 107 -12.54 7.00 -11.38
CA PRO A 107 -13.37 6.12 -12.19
C PRO A 107 -13.44 6.59 -13.64
N ILE A 108 -13.47 5.63 -14.54
CA ILE A 108 -13.83 5.82 -15.95
C ILE A 108 -15.37 5.82 -16.02
N ALA A 109 -15.94 6.65 -16.90
CA ALA A 109 -17.38 6.91 -16.95
C ALA A 109 -18.25 5.63 -16.91
N GLY A 110 -19.28 5.64 -16.07
CA GLY A 110 -20.24 4.54 -15.92
C GLY A 110 -19.85 3.46 -14.90
N GLN A 111 -18.65 3.54 -14.31
CA GLN A 111 -18.20 2.58 -13.32
C GLN A 111 -18.61 2.98 -11.91
N GLN A 112 -19.14 2.01 -11.17
CA GLN A 112 -19.64 2.20 -9.81
C GLN A 112 -18.83 1.43 -8.77
N GLU A 113 -17.90 0.58 -9.19
CA GLU A 113 -17.17 -0.28 -8.28
C GLU A 113 -15.76 -0.57 -8.80
N VAL A 114 -14.82 -0.67 -7.86
CA VAL A 114 -13.42 -0.96 -8.16
C VAL A 114 -12.93 -2.02 -7.20
N ALA A 115 -12.53 -3.16 -7.76
CA ALA A 115 -11.76 -4.14 -7.03
C ALA A 115 -10.27 -3.76 -7.07
N VAL A 116 -9.66 -3.64 -5.88
CA VAL A 116 -8.21 -3.50 -5.72
C VAL A 116 -7.69 -4.73 -5.00
N LEU A 117 -6.69 -5.39 -5.60
CA LEU A 117 -6.10 -6.63 -5.14
C LEU A 117 -4.63 -6.41 -4.72
N LEU A 118 -4.34 -6.42 -3.43
CA LEU A 118 -2.97 -6.40 -2.92
C LEU A 118 -2.28 -7.75 -3.20
N GLN A 119 -1.23 -7.75 -4.02
CA GLN A 119 -0.54 -8.96 -4.46
C GLN A 119 0.69 -9.29 -3.62
N GLU A 120 1.53 -8.29 -3.39
CA GLU A 120 2.81 -8.44 -2.73
C GLU A 120 3.05 -7.23 -1.82
N ALA A 121 3.68 -7.47 -0.68
CA ALA A 121 4.16 -6.42 0.20
C ALA A 121 5.47 -6.83 0.85
N ARG A 122 6.35 -5.85 1.07
CA ARG A 122 7.64 -5.99 1.74
C ARG A 122 7.87 -4.84 2.68
N VAL A 123 8.40 -5.14 3.85
CA VAL A 123 8.89 -4.17 4.83
C VAL A 123 10.37 -4.47 5.05
N ASP A 124 11.23 -3.45 4.88
CA ASP A 124 12.67 -3.60 5.04
C ASP A 124 13.23 -4.80 4.28
N GLU A 125 12.84 -4.91 3.00
CA GLU A 125 13.18 -5.99 2.05
C GLU A 125 12.59 -7.37 2.37
N ALA A 126 11.99 -7.56 3.55
CA ALA A 126 11.36 -8.81 3.96
C ALA A 126 9.89 -8.88 3.52
N PRO A 127 9.41 -10.03 3.00
CA PRO A 127 8.00 -10.18 2.63
C PRO A 127 7.09 -10.11 3.86
N ILE A 128 5.88 -9.58 3.66
CA ILE A 128 4.80 -9.59 4.64
C ILE A 128 3.75 -10.62 4.23
N ASP A 129 3.29 -11.44 5.17
CA ASP A 129 2.16 -12.33 4.94
C ASP A 129 0.87 -11.52 4.81
N LEU A 130 0.25 -11.57 3.63
CA LEU A 130 -1.02 -10.89 3.35
C LEU A 130 -2.19 -11.84 3.65
N PRO A 131 -3.06 -11.54 4.64
CA PRO A 131 -4.23 -12.36 4.91
C PRO A 131 -5.10 -12.47 3.65
N GLN A 132 -5.55 -13.68 3.30
CA GLN A 132 -6.34 -13.89 2.07
C GLN A 132 -7.58 -13.00 1.99
N GLU A 133 -8.20 -12.72 3.14
CA GLU A 133 -9.38 -11.85 3.27
C GLU A 133 -9.06 -10.36 3.02
N MET A 134 -7.79 -9.96 3.20
CA MET A 134 -7.33 -8.57 3.01
C MET A 134 -6.74 -8.32 1.63
N GLN A 135 -6.70 -9.34 0.78
CA GLN A 135 -6.14 -9.19 -0.56
C GLN A 135 -7.06 -8.34 -1.42
N GLN A 136 -8.39 -8.45 -1.31
CA GLN A 136 -9.32 -7.77 -2.21
C GLN A 136 -10.25 -6.80 -1.49
N ILE A 137 -10.30 -5.56 -1.95
CA ILE A 137 -11.27 -4.55 -1.48
C ILE A 137 -12.08 -4.03 -2.65
N PHE A 138 -13.38 -3.87 -2.39
CA PHE A 138 -14.33 -3.26 -3.30
C PHE A 138 -14.64 -1.84 -2.85
N LEU A 139 -14.42 -0.88 -3.73
CA LEU A 139 -14.72 0.52 -3.49
C LEU A 139 -16.03 0.90 -4.19
N PRO A 140 -17.11 1.22 -3.45
CA PRO A 140 -18.31 1.78 -4.04
C PRO A 140 -18.07 3.24 -4.47
N PHE A 141 -18.45 3.55 -5.71
CA PHE A 141 -18.57 4.91 -6.20
C PHE A 141 -20.02 5.36 -6.10
N ILE A 142 -20.31 6.17 -5.08
CA ILE A 142 -21.59 6.86 -4.95
C ILE A 142 -21.49 8.14 -5.78
N ALA A 143 -22.01 8.10 -7.01
CA ALA A 143 -22.16 9.32 -7.79
C ALA A 143 -23.04 10.30 -6.99
N ALA A 144 -22.50 11.46 -6.63
CA ALA A 144 -23.31 12.53 -6.08
C ALA A 144 -24.40 12.86 -7.11
N ALA A 145 -25.66 12.65 -6.76
CA ALA A 145 -26.79 13.08 -7.58
C ALA A 145 -26.62 14.59 -7.82
N ARG A 146 -26.39 14.96 -9.08
CA ARG A 146 -26.25 16.35 -9.50
C ARG A 146 -27.60 17.05 -9.49
#